data_AF-A0A2T2RWQ0-F1
#
_entry.id   AF-A0A2T2RWQ0-F1
#
_cell.length_a   1.000
_cell.length_b   1.000
_cell.length_c   1.000
_cell.angle_alpha   90.00
_cell.angle_beta   90.00
_cell.angle_gamma   90.00
#
_symmetry.space_group_name_H-M   'P 1'
#
loop_
_entity.id
_entity.type
_entity.pdbx_description
1 polymer ?
#
loop_
_entity_poly.entity_id
_entity_poly.type
_entity_poly.pdbx_seq_one_letter_code
_entity_poly.pdbx_strand_id
1 'polypeptide(L)' 'GGEVLSTHLIARPHENLEYVLPMRYTEEVEQFRS' A
#
# COMPACT_ATOMS: atom_id res chain seq x y z
N GLY A 1 19.71 14.70 8.40
CA GLY A 1 19.23 14.44 7.04
C GLY A 1 18.58 13.09 7.03
N GLY A 2 17.46 12.91 6.33
CA GLY A 2 16.86 11.58 6.16
C GLY A 2 17.55 10.81 5.03
N GLU A 3 17.74 9.50 5.23
CA GLU A 3 18.32 8.58 4.23
C GLU A 3 17.25 7.61 3.72
N VAL A 4 17.18 7.42 2.39
CA VAL A 4 16.28 6.46 1.76
C VAL A 4 17.03 5.14 1.57
N LEU A 5 16.48 4.06 2.12
CA LEU A 5 17.08 2.72 2.03
C LEU A 5 16.60 1.94 0.79
N SER A 6 15.31 2.02 0.47
CA SER A 6 14.72 1.27 -0.66
C SER A 6 13.35 1.80 -1.08
N THR A 7 13.01 1.62 -2.36
CA THR A 7 11.67 1.83 -2.93
C THR A 7 11.29 0.62 -3.79
N HIS A 8 10.01 0.26 -3.83
CA HIS A 8 9.52 -0.83 -4.67
C HIS A 8 8.13 -0.50 -5.25
N LEU A 9 7.86 -0.96 -6.47
CA LEU A 9 6.59 -0.75 -7.16
C LEU A 9 6.09 -2.07 -7.72
N ILE A 10 4.84 -2.41 -7.39
CA ILE A 10 4.14 -3.60 -7.88
C ILE A 10 2.96 -3.10 -8.70
N ALA A 11 3.01 -3.25 -10.02
CA ALA A 11 2.01 -2.68 -10.91
C ALA A 11 0.61 -3.31 -10.74
N ARG A 12 0.55 -4.60 -10.38
CA ARG A 12 -0.70 -5.37 -10.18
C ARG A 12 -0.50 -6.36 -9.05
N PRO A 13 -0.69 -5.97 -7.78
CA PRO A 13 -0.54 -6.89 -6.65
C PRO A 13 -1.58 -8.03 -6.73
N HIS A 14 -1.18 -9.22 -6.30
CA HIS A 14 -2.09 -10.36 -6.19
C HIS A 14 -3.05 -10.17 -5.00
N GLU A 15 -4.32 -10.54 -5.14
CA GLU A 15 -5.38 -10.29 -4.14
C GLU A 15 -5.02 -10.78 -2.72
N ASN A 16 -4.42 -11.97 -2.58
CA ASN A 16 -3.96 -12.50 -1.30
C ASN A 16 -3.07 -11.54 -0.50
N LEU A 17 -2.32 -10.65 -1.18
CA LEU A 17 -1.45 -9.69 -0.50
C LEU A 17 -2.25 -8.66 0.31
N GLU A 18 -3.48 -8.34 -0.07
CA GLU A 18 -4.33 -7.38 0.65
C GLU A 18 -4.86 -7.94 1.98
N TYR A 19 -4.95 -9.27 2.10
CA TYR A 19 -5.43 -9.96 3.30
C TYR A 19 -4.29 -10.32 4.27
N VAL A 20 -3.06 -10.45 3.77
CA VAL A 20 -1.89 -10.86 4.55
C VAL A 20 -1.02 -9.67 4.93
N LEU A 21 -0.83 -8.72 4.01
CA LEU A 21 0.03 -7.55 4.22
C LEU A 21 -0.81 -6.30 4.50
N PRO A 22 -0.29 -5.35 5.31
CA PRO A 22 -0.99 -4.12 5.66
C PRO A 22 -0.90 -3.09 4.52
N MET A 23 -1.52 -3.41 3.38
CA MET A 23 -1.51 -2.57 2.17
C MET A 23 -2.91 -2.30 1.61
N ARG A 24 -3.97 -2.82 2.25
CA ARG A 24 -5.36 -2.55 1.86
C ARG A 24 -5.77 -1.13 2.26
N TYR A 25 -6.71 -0.55 1.51
CA TYR A 25 -7.41 0.67 1.93
C TYR A 25 -8.17 0.40 3.24
N THR A 26 -8.21 1.41 4.10
CA THR A 26 -8.94 1.37 5.37
C THR A 26 -10.04 2.43 5.39
N GLU A 27 -10.99 2.28 6.32
CA GLU A 27 -12.15 3.15 6.44
C GLU A 27 -11.77 4.63 6.64
N GLU A 28 -10.66 4.89 7.34
CA GLU A 28 -10.18 6.23 7.64
C GLU A 28 -9.67 6.99 6.41
N VAL A 29 -9.24 6.28 5.37
CA VAL A 29 -8.63 6.87 4.17
C VAL A 29 -9.50 6.74 2.92
N GLU A 30 -10.65 6.07 3.01
CA GLU A 30 -11.53 5.84 1.85
C GLU A 30 -12.01 7.14 1.21
N GLN A 31 -12.15 8.22 2.00
CA GLN A 31 -12.53 9.55 1.52
C GLN A 31 -11.56 10.16 0.49
N PHE A 32 -10.33 9.65 0.38
CA PHE A 32 -9.32 10.14 -0.56
C PHE A 32 -9.29 9.35 -1.88
N ARG A 33 -10.18 8.36 -2.06
CA ARG A 33 -10.14 7.43 -3.19
C ARG A 33 -10.78 7.97 -4.49
N SER A 34 -11.27 9.22 -4.51
CA SER A 34 -11.98 9.83 -5.65
C SER A 34 -11.12 10.81 -6.46
#